data_AF-A0A9N9LCV1-F1
#
_entry.id   AF-A0A9N9LCV1-F1
#
_cell.length_a   1.000
_cell.length_b   1.000
_cell.length_c   1.000
_cell.angle_alpha   90.00
_cell.angle_beta   90.00
_cell.angle_gamma   90.00
#
_symmetry.space_group_name_H-M   'P 1'
#
loop_
_entity.id
_entity.type
_entity.pdbx_description
1 polymer ?
#
loop_
_entity_poly.entity_id
_entity_poly.type
_entity_poly.pdbx_seq_one_letter_code
_entity_poly.pdbx_strand_id
1 'polypeptide(L)'
;MFVYSLLLLVGQLSLVAAQALPFTFTGFIESASPNSGSAANRGGTVKISGYTITIPDNLLVEFPAAIVPFAEFSEGNKPGQNEVTVTGNVVNDNFIAGQMTYNQVDAAFASGVIKSLGFDGSIVIENGPTLRINDPNAKYSAGFDSIPLFTADDENPSITSFSGFPVCVPRSANDPKCPSANRPPAGSRVISDALHMAPLKVGDYIEYSGIQFGGQTIVYNLVANIDITTSGSQPGFIRVEDAIIGVANADPNVEAARAKFTGLASRSDLLVRIFAIDEDPCTGEVVDRLLTTTTPDGAARNKWKVEIARGTNIGLYTRNYRIKIGDTTTQTTDGILAGQYVQPVTEWIFPELVTPGGAPPPNDFSNIGPLANGFGFVDGVLFGQLKPWPGSNAPVPAKTNCQPPSATTSTAPTSTDPIQIKADAGADVKALGGVSLLLTAKQTGDNVPDSSLTYAWTQLPGSPTVTLTNANTANARITLPKLSGASVPRTFQVVITHTPSGTKTNDTVIITSFAPSNNVFDHPVIDSLTWASRQSGSATAAAHSDLVDATATMTIRFSSETTERQMTRGVVGEGVVSYSFPAVGARITIPRYTSATIRSYLGGAAVGGPVVVSSNVG
;
A
#
# COMPACT_ATOMS: atom_id res chain seq x y z
N MET A 1 -39.21 11.23 63.80
CA MET A 1 -38.71 11.92 62.60
C MET A 1 -37.19 11.76 62.48
N PHE A 2 -36.70 10.50 62.51
CA PHE A 2 -35.25 10.19 62.51
C PHE A 2 -34.98 8.74 61.99
N VAL A 3 -35.85 8.23 61.12
CA VAL A 3 -35.72 6.86 60.54
C VAL A 3 -35.80 6.87 59.01
N TYR A 4 -36.10 8.01 58.38
CA TYR A 4 -36.20 8.12 56.91
C TYR A 4 -34.93 8.63 56.21
N SER A 5 -33.89 9.04 56.95
CA SER A 5 -32.64 9.56 56.36
C SER A 5 -31.52 8.54 56.22
N LEU A 6 -31.67 7.31 56.73
CA LEU A 6 -30.63 6.27 56.63
C LEU A 6 -30.86 5.28 55.46
N LEU A 7 -32.01 5.36 54.78
CA LEU A 7 -32.35 4.52 53.63
C LEU A 7 -32.06 5.18 52.27
N LEU A 8 -31.63 6.45 52.26
CA LEU A 8 -31.27 7.18 51.03
C LEU A 8 -29.76 7.30 50.80
N LEU A 9 -28.92 6.90 51.77
CA LEU A 9 -27.46 6.95 51.63
C LEU A 9 -26.83 5.60 51.23
N VAL A 10 -27.63 4.55 51.02
CA VAL A 10 -27.19 3.24 50.49
C VAL A 10 -27.63 3.05 49.01
N GLY A 11 -28.38 4.00 48.45
CA GLY A 11 -28.95 3.94 47.10
C GLY A 11 -28.15 4.66 46.00
N GLN A 12 -26.93 5.13 46.28
CA GLN A 12 -26.03 5.74 45.29
C GLN A 12 -24.64 5.09 45.27
N LEU A 13 -24.56 3.77 45.52
CA LEU A 13 -23.59 2.98 44.77
C LEU A 13 -24.11 2.94 43.34
N SER A 14 -23.80 4.01 42.61
CA SER A 14 -23.91 4.05 41.16
C SER A 14 -23.32 2.75 40.66
N LEU A 15 -24.15 1.89 40.06
CA LEU A 15 -23.71 1.02 38.99
C LEU A 15 -23.19 1.95 37.90
N VAL A 16 -21.97 2.47 38.09
CA VAL A 16 -21.10 2.82 36.98
C VAL A 16 -20.89 1.46 36.35
N ALA A 17 -21.71 1.10 35.35
CA ALA A 17 -21.33 0.06 34.43
C ALA A 17 -19.89 0.43 34.03
N ALA A 18 -18.92 -0.45 34.32
CA ALA A 18 -17.50 -0.18 34.12
C ALA A 18 -17.31 0.28 32.68
N GLN A 19 -17.27 1.60 32.48
CA GLN A 19 -17.17 2.19 31.16
C GLN A 19 -15.83 1.76 30.62
N ALA A 20 -15.83 1.17 29.42
CA ALA A 20 -14.56 0.81 28.81
C ALA A 20 -13.77 2.09 28.54
N LEU A 21 -12.53 2.14 29.02
CA LEU A 21 -11.65 3.30 28.85
C LEU A 21 -10.48 2.95 27.93
N PRO A 22 -10.08 3.82 27.00
CA PRO A 22 -8.93 3.58 26.14
C PRO A 22 -7.63 3.66 26.94
N PHE A 23 -6.63 2.92 26.49
CA PHE A 23 -5.25 3.09 26.93
C PHE A 23 -4.28 2.94 25.75
N THR A 24 -3.15 3.62 25.86
CA THR A 24 -1.95 3.39 25.05
C THR A 24 -0.76 3.40 25.99
N PHE A 25 -0.01 2.30 26.03
CA PHE A 25 1.21 2.18 26.82
C PHE A 25 2.40 1.96 25.90
N THR A 26 3.36 2.86 25.98
CA THR A 26 4.63 2.81 25.25
C THR A 26 5.77 2.73 26.25
N GLY A 27 6.71 1.81 26.04
CA GLY A 27 7.88 1.68 26.89
C GLY A 27 8.68 0.40 26.65
N PHE A 28 9.44 -0.03 27.66
CA PHE A 28 10.23 -1.26 27.60
C PHE A 28 9.42 -2.45 28.09
N ILE A 29 9.61 -3.59 27.42
CA ILE A 29 8.95 -4.83 27.82
C ILE A 29 9.62 -5.43 29.07
N GLU A 30 8.83 -5.67 30.12
CA GLU A 30 9.29 -6.33 31.34
C GLU A 30 9.14 -7.86 31.23
N SER A 31 8.02 -8.31 30.65
CA SER A 31 7.77 -9.73 30.35
C SER A 31 6.74 -9.88 29.24
N ALA A 32 6.89 -10.93 28.42
CA ALA A 32 5.87 -11.44 27.52
C ALA A 32 5.73 -12.94 27.75
N SER A 33 4.53 -13.37 28.12
CA SER A 33 4.25 -14.77 28.47
C SER A 33 3.04 -15.25 27.68
N PRO A 34 3.18 -16.26 26.81
CA PRO A 34 2.03 -16.84 26.13
C PRO A 34 1.21 -17.67 27.11
N ASN A 35 -0.09 -17.80 26.84
CA ASN A 35 -0.94 -18.75 27.54
C ASN A 35 -0.43 -20.18 27.34
N SER A 36 -0.76 -21.08 28.27
CA SER A 36 -0.40 -22.50 28.16
C SER A 36 -0.98 -23.14 26.91
N GLY A 37 -0.21 -24.00 26.25
CA GLY A 37 -0.64 -24.74 25.05
C GLY A 37 0.36 -24.56 23.90
N SER A 38 0.05 -25.15 22.76
CA SER A 38 0.92 -25.14 21.57
C SER A 38 0.30 -24.47 20.35
N ALA A 39 -0.93 -23.96 20.44
CA ALA A 39 -1.60 -23.29 19.32
C ALA A 39 -0.85 -22.00 18.95
N ALA A 40 -0.54 -21.79 17.67
CA ALA A 40 0.25 -20.62 17.22
C ALA A 40 -0.45 -19.28 17.50
N ASN A 41 -1.78 -19.26 17.43
CA ASN A 41 -2.61 -18.07 17.64
C ASN A 41 -2.97 -17.80 19.12
N ARG A 42 -2.32 -18.47 20.09
CA ARG A 42 -2.59 -18.22 21.51
C ARG A 42 -2.11 -16.83 21.93
N GLY A 43 -2.95 -16.14 22.67
CA GLY A 43 -2.62 -14.89 23.35
C GLY A 43 -1.81 -15.13 24.62
N GLY A 44 -1.87 -14.18 25.55
CA GLY A 44 -1.19 -14.28 26.83
C GLY A 44 -1.14 -12.97 27.58
N THR A 45 0.01 -12.64 28.13
CA THR A 45 0.17 -11.46 28.99
C THR A 45 1.46 -10.73 28.69
N VAL A 46 1.39 -9.41 28.64
CA VAL A 46 2.56 -8.52 28.54
C VAL A 46 2.60 -7.60 29.74
N LYS A 47 3.80 -7.31 30.24
CA LYS A 47 4.04 -6.30 31.26
C LYS A 47 4.88 -5.15 30.72
N ILE A 48 4.38 -3.93 30.89
CA ILE A 48 5.01 -2.68 30.47
C ILE A 48 4.81 -1.67 31.58
N SER A 49 5.89 -1.08 32.09
CA SER A 49 5.83 -0.01 33.10
C SER A 49 4.95 -0.37 34.32
N GLY A 50 5.00 -1.62 34.78
CA GLY A 50 4.17 -2.16 35.86
C GLY A 50 2.71 -2.51 35.51
N TYR A 51 2.21 -2.15 34.33
CA TYR A 51 0.88 -2.55 33.85
C TYR A 51 0.90 -3.99 33.34
N THR A 52 -0.09 -4.78 33.73
CA THR A 52 -0.30 -6.14 33.21
C THR A 52 -1.43 -6.11 32.19
N ILE A 53 -1.10 -6.44 30.94
CA ILE A 53 -2.01 -6.33 29.80
C ILE A 53 -2.33 -7.72 29.26
N THR A 54 -3.61 -8.01 29.09
CA THR A 54 -4.08 -9.22 28.41
C THR A 54 -3.88 -9.06 26.91
N ILE A 55 -3.14 -9.98 26.33
CA ILE A 55 -3.01 -10.12 24.88
C ILE A 55 -4.04 -11.16 24.41
N PRO A 56 -5.02 -10.77 23.57
CA PRO A 56 -6.00 -11.72 23.05
C PRO A 56 -5.37 -12.84 22.22
N ASP A 57 -6.02 -14.00 22.20
CA ASP A 57 -5.85 -14.97 21.12
C ASP A 57 -6.09 -14.28 19.77
N ASN A 58 -5.37 -14.75 18.75
CA ASN A 58 -5.31 -14.23 17.39
C ASN A 58 -4.61 -12.87 17.23
N LEU A 59 -4.13 -12.22 18.31
CA LEU A 59 -3.36 -10.99 18.15
C LEU A 59 -2.01 -11.29 17.49
N LEU A 60 -1.74 -10.56 16.41
CA LEU A 60 -0.46 -10.53 15.73
C LEU A 60 0.33 -9.29 16.19
N VAL A 61 1.60 -9.48 16.53
CA VAL A 61 2.54 -8.42 16.91
C VAL A 61 3.15 -7.83 15.64
N GLU A 62 3.11 -6.51 15.52
CA GLU A 62 3.66 -5.78 14.37
C GLU A 62 5.11 -5.38 14.61
N PHE A 63 5.97 -5.72 13.66
CA PHE A 63 7.35 -5.29 13.55
C PHE A 63 7.48 -4.36 12.33
N PRO A 64 8.59 -3.62 12.17
CA PRO A 64 8.75 -2.69 11.05
C PRO A 64 8.55 -3.29 9.65
N ALA A 65 8.84 -4.58 9.49
CA ALA A 65 8.80 -5.29 8.20
C ALA A 65 8.30 -6.75 8.36
N ALA A 66 7.72 -7.09 9.52
CA ALA A 66 7.21 -8.42 9.79
C ALA A 66 5.99 -8.35 10.69
N ILE A 67 5.16 -9.38 10.65
CA ILE A 67 4.01 -9.53 11.52
C ILE A 67 4.04 -10.96 12.02
N VAL A 68 4.09 -11.15 13.33
CA VAL A 68 4.26 -12.49 13.93
C VAL A 68 3.18 -12.78 14.97
N PRO A 69 2.80 -14.04 15.18
CA PRO A 69 1.94 -14.41 16.30
C PRO A 69 2.54 -14.03 17.65
N PHE A 70 1.69 -13.63 18.61
CA PHE A 70 2.16 -13.27 19.96
C PHE A 70 2.95 -14.39 20.66
N ALA A 71 2.57 -15.64 20.43
CA ALA A 71 3.27 -16.79 21.00
C ALA A 71 4.71 -16.88 20.49
N GLU A 72 4.90 -16.74 19.18
CA GLU A 72 6.22 -16.71 18.56
C GLU A 72 7.03 -15.50 19.03
N PHE A 73 6.42 -14.31 19.06
CA PHE A 73 7.04 -13.11 19.62
C PHE A 73 7.59 -13.33 21.04
N SER A 74 6.79 -13.97 21.90
CA SER A 74 7.15 -14.15 23.31
C SER A 74 8.39 -15.05 23.45
N GLU A 75 8.49 -16.08 22.63
CA GLU A 75 9.57 -17.08 22.62
C GLU A 75 10.80 -16.62 21.82
N GLY A 76 10.66 -15.69 20.88
CA GLY A 76 11.72 -15.24 19.99
C GLY A 76 12.81 -14.37 20.65
N ASN A 77 13.98 -14.32 20.02
CA ASN A 77 15.10 -13.48 20.46
C ASN A 77 14.78 -12.00 20.23
N LYS A 78 15.00 -11.18 21.26
CA LYS A 78 14.66 -9.75 21.30
C LYS A 78 15.91 -8.92 21.68
N PRO A 79 16.95 -8.92 20.84
CA PRO A 79 18.22 -8.26 21.17
C PRO A 79 18.11 -6.74 21.12
N GLY A 80 19.01 -6.07 21.84
CA GLY A 80 19.07 -4.61 21.87
C GLY A 80 18.01 -3.97 22.77
N GLN A 81 18.02 -2.64 22.80
CA GLN A 81 16.96 -1.86 23.45
C GLN A 81 15.84 -1.64 22.44
N ASN A 82 14.66 -2.13 22.77
CA ASN A 82 13.48 -2.08 21.91
C ASN A 82 12.32 -1.49 22.69
N GLU A 83 11.43 -0.84 21.96
CA GLU A 83 10.21 -0.27 22.46
C GLU A 83 9.03 -1.15 22.08
N VAL A 84 8.03 -1.17 22.95
CA VAL A 84 6.74 -1.81 22.71
C VAL A 84 5.67 -0.77 22.92
N THR A 85 4.71 -0.71 21.98
CA THR A 85 3.49 0.07 22.15
C THR A 85 2.29 -0.86 22.11
N VAL A 86 1.43 -0.77 23.13
CA VAL A 86 0.19 -1.53 23.21
C VAL A 86 -0.98 -0.57 23.35
N THR A 87 -1.91 -0.66 22.41
CA THR A 87 -3.14 0.14 22.37
C THR A 87 -4.34 -0.77 22.61
N GLY A 88 -5.24 -0.39 23.50
CA GLY A 88 -6.34 -1.25 23.91
C GLY A 88 -7.43 -0.51 24.67
N ASN A 89 -8.27 -1.27 25.37
CA ASN A 89 -9.29 -0.77 26.27
C ASN A 89 -9.23 -1.50 27.62
N VAL A 90 -9.58 -0.80 28.70
CA VAL A 90 -9.89 -1.38 30.00
C VAL A 90 -11.32 -1.91 29.94
N VAL A 91 -11.53 -3.22 30.03
CA VAL A 91 -12.85 -3.86 29.99
C VAL A 91 -13.03 -4.66 31.27
N ASN A 92 -14.03 -4.30 32.07
CA ASN A 92 -14.27 -4.91 33.40
C ASN A 92 -12.99 -4.95 34.24
N ASP A 93 -12.32 -3.80 34.38
CA ASP A 93 -11.05 -3.61 35.10
C ASP A 93 -9.83 -4.40 34.56
N ASN A 94 -9.93 -5.00 33.36
CA ASN A 94 -8.83 -5.68 32.71
C ASN A 94 -8.32 -4.88 31.51
N PHE A 95 -7.01 -4.61 31.44
CA PHE A 95 -6.39 -4.08 30.23
C PHE A 95 -6.38 -5.17 29.15
N ILE A 96 -7.10 -4.94 28.05
CA ILE A 96 -7.14 -5.86 26.90
C ILE A 96 -6.58 -5.13 25.67
N ALA A 97 -5.52 -5.69 25.08
CA ALA A 97 -4.90 -5.14 23.88
C ALA A 97 -5.78 -5.33 22.64
N GLY A 98 -5.87 -4.31 21.80
CA GLY A 98 -6.37 -4.44 20.42
C GLY A 98 -5.26 -4.42 19.38
N GLN A 99 -4.13 -3.78 19.69
CA GLN A 99 -2.95 -3.72 18.83
C GLN A 99 -1.67 -3.76 19.67
N MET A 100 -0.60 -4.31 19.10
CA MET A 100 0.71 -4.36 19.71
C MET A 100 1.79 -4.20 18.63
N THR A 101 2.64 -3.19 18.77
CA THR A 101 3.81 -2.96 17.91
C THR A 101 5.09 -3.14 18.73
N TYR A 102 6.14 -3.64 18.07
CA TYR A 102 7.46 -3.84 18.63
C TYR A 102 8.53 -3.37 17.65
N ASN A 103 9.34 -2.42 18.07
CA ASN A 103 10.30 -1.72 17.23
C ASN A 103 11.60 -1.44 18.01
N GLN A 104 12.66 -1.04 17.30
CA GLN A 104 13.78 -0.36 17.95
C GLN A 104 13.25 0.89 18.68
N VAL A 105 13.97 1.37 19.70
CA VAL A 105 13.62 2.65 20.35
C VAL A 105 13.44 3.76 19.29
N ASP A 106 12.32 4.50 19.34
CA ASP A 106 11.85 5.38 18.25
C ASP A 106 12.90 6.38 17.72
N ALA A 107 13.80 6.88 18.58
CA ALA A 107 14.87 7.79 18.20
C ALA A 107 16.15 7.10 17.66
N ALA A 108 16.21 5.77 17.56
CA ALA A 108 17.40 4.99 17.17
C ALA A 108 17.61 4.94 15.64
N PHE A 109 17.55 6.08 14.98
CA PHE A 109 17.86 6.25 13.55
C PHE A 109 19.28 6.79 13.38
N ALA A 110 19.98 6.33 12.33
CA ALA A 110 21.34 6.79 12.04
C ALA A 110 21.58 6.96 10.54
N SER A 111 22.65 7.68 10.22
CA SER A 111 23.10 7.88 8.86
C SER A 111 24.62 7.98 8.79
N GLY A 112 25.18 7.79 7.60
CA GLY A 112 26.62 7.91 7.40
C GLY A 112 27.07 7.52 6.01
N VAL A 113 28.38 7.71 5.76
CA VAL A 113 29.03 7.41 4.48
C VAL A 113 29.57 5.99 4.52
N ILE A 114 29.34 5.21 3.47
CA ILE A 114 29.90 3.86 3.33
C ILE A 114 31.41 3.97 3.11
N LYS A 115 32.20 3.44 4.05
CA LYS A 115 33.67 3.34 3.97
C LYS A 115 34.14 2.11 3.19
N SER A 116 33.51 0.96 3.42
CA SER A 116 33.83 -0.28 2.71
C SER A 116 32.62 -1.23 2.69
N LEU A 117 32.56 -2.07 1.66
CA LEU A 117 31.57 -3.13 1.49
C LEU A 117 32.30 -4.48 1.39
N GLY A 118 31.83 -5.47 2.13
CA GLY A 118 32.29 -6.84 2.04
C GLY A 118 31.31 -7.72 1.27
N PHE A 119 31.84 -8.71 0.54
CA PHE A 119 31.03 -9.72 -0.17
C PHE A 119 30.26 -10.65 0.78
N ASP A 120 30.57 -10.63 2.07
CA ASP A 120 29.81 -11.27 3.14
C ASP A 120 28.57 -10.45 3.58
N GLY A 121 28.27 -9.35 2.90
CA GLY A 121 27.16 -8.46 3.22
C GLY A 121 27.49 -7.38 4.26
N SER A 122 28.75 -7.27 4.70
CA SER A 122 29.16 -6.22 5.64
C SER A 122 29.19 -4.83 4.99
N ILE A 123 28.64 -3.85 5.71
CA ILE A 123 28.69 -2.42 5.34
C ILE A 123 29.39 -1.67 6.46
N VAL A 124 30.58 -1.15 6.22
CA VAL A 124 31.31 -0.37 7.24
C VAL A 124 31.04 1.10 7.02
N ILE A 125 30.54 1.79 8.06
CA ILE A 125 30.31 3.22 8.03
C ILE A 125 31.57 3.98 8.45
N GLU A 126 31.88 5.07 7.76
CA GLU A 126 33.00 5.93 8.10
C GLU A 126 32.87 6.47 9.53
N ASN A 127 33.88 6.20 10.37
CA ASN A 127 33.90 6.52 11.80
C ASN A 127 32.67 5.99 12.57
N GLY A 128 32.04 4.93 12.07
CA GLY A 128 30.78 4.41 12.57
C GLY A 128 30.75 2.89 12.72
N PRO A 129 29.56 2.31 12.91
CA PRO A 129 29.38 0.88 13.11
C PRO A 129 29.61 0.07 11.83
N THR A 130 29.69 -1.25 11.99
CA THR A 130 29.49 -2.20 10.90
C THR A 130 28.03 -2.63 10.87
N LEU A 131 27.41 -2.56 9.70
CA LEU A 131 26.04 -2.96 9.45
C LEU A 131 25.98 -4.33 8.76
N ARG A 132 24.89 -5.05 9.00
CA ARG A 132 24.46 -6.23 8.24
C ARG A 132 22.98 -6.09 7.94
N ILE A 133 22.57 -6.30 6.70
CA ILE A 133 21.15 -6.32 6.35
C ILE A 133 20.56 -7.65 6.82
N ASN A 134 19.47 -7.60 7.59
CA ASN A 134 18.77 -8.77 8.10
C ASN A 134 17.88 -9.38 7.04
N ASP A 135 18.51 -10.03 6.08
CA ASP A 135 17.91 -10.50 4.85
C ASP A 135 18.05 -12.02 4.78
N PRO A 136 17.14 -12.79 5.41
CA PRO A 136 17.28 -14.24 5.52
C PRO A 136 17.25 -14.94 4.15
N ASN A 137 16.57 -14.35 3.16
CA ASN A 137 16.45 -14.89 1.81
C ASN A 137 17.56 -14.40 0.85
N ALA A 138 18.54 -13.64 1.36
CA ALA A 138 19.67 -13.10 0.61
C ALA A 138 19.23 -12.30 -0.65
N LYS A 139 18.13 -11.56 -0.55
CA LYS A 139 17.54 -10.69 -1.58
C LYS A 139 18.39 -9.45 -1.87
N TYR A 140 18.86 -8.78 -0.83
CA TYR A 140 19.61 -7.53 -0.88
C TYR A 140 21.11 -7.70 -0.64
N SER A 141 21.51 -8.74 0.11
CA SER A 141 22.91 -8.97 0.49
C SER A 141 23.27 -10.46 0.49
N ALA A 142 24.43 -10.81 1.06
CA ALA A 142 24.87 -12.20 1.23
C ALA A 142 24.03 -13.03 2.22
N GLY A 143 23.07 -12.39 2.89
CA GLY A 143 22.13 -13.00 3.82
C GLY A 143 22.53 -12.86 5.29
N PHE A 144 21.51 -12.81 6.14
CA PHE A 144 21.62 -12.84 7.60
C PHE A 144 20.28 -13.26 8.19
N ASP A 145 20.27 -14.32 9.02
CA ASP A 145 19.05 -14.98 9.51
C ASP A 145 19.03 -15.17 11.03
N SER A 146 20.05 -14.69 11.74
CA SER A 146 20.20 -14.95 13.18
C SER A 146 19.18 -14.22 14.04
N ILE A 147 18.50 -13.19 13.51
CA ILE A 147 17.45 -12.43 14.19
C ILE A 147 16.16 -12.47 13.33
N PRO A 148 15.30 -13.48 13.49
CA PRO A 148 14.17 -13.70 12.57
C PRO A 148 13.03 -12.67 12.69
N LEU A 149 13.00 -11.84 13.75
CA LEU A 149 11.89 -10.91 14.00
C LEU A 149 12.07 -9.50 13.40
N PHE A 150 13.28 -9.11 13.01
CA PHE A 150 13.59 -7.76 12.50
C PHE A 150 14.13 -7.82 11.08
N THR A 151 13.45 -8.51 10.18
CA THR A 151 13.93 -8.74 8.81
C THR A 151 13.77 -7.49 7.96
N ALA A 152 14.62 -7.34 6.94
CA ALA A 152 14.28 -6.50 5.80
C ALA A 152 13.13 -7.16 5.02
N ASP A 153 12.21 -6.34 4.49
CA ASP A 153 11.12 -6.82 3.65
C ASP A 153 11.65 -7.08 2.25
N ASP A 154 11.56 -8.33 1.77
CA ASP A 154 12.06 -8.78 0.47
C ASP A 154 10.98 -8.78 -0.65
N GLU A 155 9.74 -8.47 -0.30
CA GLU A 155 8.59 -8.30 -1.20
C GLU A 155 8.34 -6.82 -1.52
N ASN A 156 8.34 -5.97 -0.49
CA ASN A 156 8.19 -4.51 -0.56
C ASN A 156 9.51 -3.88 -0.12
N PRO A 157 10.40 -3.54 -1.05
CA PRO A 157 11.81 -3.35 -0.72
C PRO A 157 12.01 -2.26 0.33
N SER A 158 12.54 -2.67 1.50
CA SER A 158 12.98 -1.76 2.57
C SER A 158 14.44 -1.33 2.42
N ILE A 159 15.12 -1.84 1.39
CA ILE A 159 16.50 -1.49 1.03
C ILE A 159 16.47 -0.79 -0.33
N THR A 160 16.42 0.54 -0.32
CA THR A 160 16.14 1.32 -1.53
C THR A 160 17.06 2.53 -1.70
N SER A 161 16.99 3.12 -2.89
CA SER A 161 17.38 4.50 -3.15
C SER A 161 16.35 5.48 -2.56
N PHE A 162 16.65 6.77 -2.61
CA PHE A 162 15.76 7.84 -2.15
C PHE A 162 14.39 7.80 -2.86
N SER A 163 14.41 7.52 -4.16
CA SER A 163 13.25 7.41 -5.05
C SER A 163 12.48 6.08 -4.95
N GLY A 164 12.97 5.11 -4.15
CA GLY A 164 12.36 3.79 -3.97
C GLY A 164 12.84 2.70 -4.93
N PHE A 165 13.86 2.95 -5.75
CA PHE A 165 14.47 1.91 -6.57
C PHE A 165 15.27 0.95 -5.67
N PRO A 166 15.14 -0.38 -5.80
CA PRO A 166 15.82 -1.32 -4.92
C PRO A 166 17.34 -1.27 -5.08
N VAL A 167 18.06 -1.30 -3.96
CA VAL A 167 19.53 -1.32 -3.93
C VAL A 167 20.05 -2.57 -3.21
N CYS A 168 21.31 -2.94 -3.49
CA CYS A 168 21.89 -4.19 -3.01
C CYS A 168 23.35 -4.02 -2.56
N VAL A 169 23.81 -4.92 -1.70
CA VAL A 169 25.23 -5.10 -1.36
C VAL A 169 25.78 -6.22 -2.25
N PRO A 170 26.84 -5.98 -3.05
CA PRO A 170 27.42 -7.02 -3.89
C PRO A 170 27.87 -8.25 -3.09
N ARG A 171 27.57 -9.45 -3.59
CA ARG A 171 27.97 -10.74 -2.99
C ARG A 171 29.24 -11.32 -3.61
N SER A 172 29.65 -10.79 -4.75
CA SER A 172 30.88 -11.13 -5.45
C SER A 172 31.24 -10.02 -6.45
N ALA A 173 32.41 -10.11 -7.08
CA ALA A 173 32.82 -9.14 -8.11
C ALA A 173 31.89 -9.16 -9.35
N ASN A 174 31.27 -10.31 -9.64
CA ASN A 174 30.39 -10.55 -10.78
C ASN A 174 29.01 -11.03 -10.30
N ASP A 175 28.41 -10.30 -9.36
CA ASP A 175 27.10 -10.65 -8.80
C ASP A 175 25.97 -10.36 -9.81
N PRO A 176 25.27 -11.38 -10.35
CA PRO A 176 24.18 -11.17 -11.30
C PRO A 176 22.94 -10.53 -10.66
N LYS A 177 22.75 -10.69 -9.34
CA LYS A 177 21.65 -10.07 -8.58
C LYS A 177 21.98 -8.65 -8.14
N CYS A 178 23.25 -8.26 -8.23
CA CYS A 178 23.74 -6.93 -7.87
C CYS A 178 24.81 -6.43 -8.86
N PRO A 179 24.46 -6.23 -10.15
CA PRO A 179 25.46 -5.97 -11.18
C PRO A 179 26.20 -4.65 -10.92
N SER A 180 27.53 -4.69 -10.81
CA SER A 180 28.39 -3.53 -10.47
C SER A 180 28.22 -2.34 -11.41
N ALA A 181 27.85 -2.62 -12.67
CA ALA A 181 27.59 -1.63 -13.71
C ALA A 181 26.18 -1.01 -13.67
N ASN A 182 25.21 -1.60 -12.93
CA ASN A 182 23.83 -1.12 -12.92
C ASN A 182 23.65 0.11 -12.01
N ARG A 183 24.27 1.21 -12.40
CA ARG A 183 24.10 2.53 -11.79
C ARG A 183 23.74 3.55 -12.85
N PRO A 184 22.99 4.61 -12.51
CA PRO A 184 22.80 5.71 -13.43
C PRO A 184 24.14 6.26 -13.93
N PRO A 185 24.28 6.54 -15.24
CA PRO A 185 25.51 7.11 -15.77
C PRO A 185 25.74 8.51 -15.19
N ALA A 186 27.00 8.95 -15.18
CA ALA A 186 27.36 10.26 -14.66
C ALA A 186 26.52 11.39 -15.31
N GLY A 187 25.90 12.23 -14.48
CA GLY A 187 25.01 13.31 -14.91
C GLY A 187 23.57 12.89 -15.20
N SER A 188 23.22 11.61 -15.07
CA SER A 188 21.85 11.09 -15.17
C SER A 188 21.37 10.50 -13.85
N ARG A 189 20.05 10.48 -13.67
CA ARG A 189 19.37 9.75 -12.59
C ARG A 189 18.68 8.48 -13.08
N VAL A 190 18.53 8.34 -14.40
CA VAL A 190 17.79 7.24 -15.01
C VAL A 190 18.65 5.98 -15.04
N ILE A 191 18.13 4.88 -14.49
CA ILE A 191 18.77 3.57 -14.53
C ILE A 191 18.64 2.96 -15.93
N SER A 192 19.67 2.24 -16.40
CA SER A 192 19.60 1.54 -17.69
C SER A 192 18.79 0.26 -17.61
N ASP A 193 18.91 -0.48 -16.51
CA ASP A 193 18.23 -1.75 -16.28
C ASP A 193 17.39 -1.67 -15.01
N ALA A 194 16.08 -1.60 -15.20
CA ALA A 194 15.10 -1.52 -14.12
C ALA A 194 14.67 -2.91 -13.59
N LEU A 195 15.15 -4.00 -14.17
CA LEU A 195 14.82 -5.36 -13.73
C LEU A 195 15.84 -5.95 -12.74
N HIS A 196 16.99 -5.30 -12.57
CA HIS A 196 18.01 -5.65 -11.58
C HIS A 196 18.20 -4.52 -10.57
N MET A 197 18.59 -4.85 -9.34
CA MET A 197 18.91 -3.86 -8.31
C MET A 197 20.15 -3.03 -8.66
N ALA A 198 20.29 -1.87 -8.01
CA ALA A 198 21.46 -1.01 -8.13
C ALA A 198 22.45 -1.28 -6.97
N PRO A 199 23.76 -1.50 -7.23
CA PRO A 199 24.73 -1.86 -6.19
C PRO A 199 25.12 -0.64 -5.35
N LEU A 200 25.03 -0.71 -4.02
CA LEU A 200 25.65 0.26 -3.11
C LEU A 200 27.16 0.38 -3.38
N LYS A 201 27.72 1.58 -3.18
CA LYS A 201 29.14 1.89 -3.44
C LYS A 201 29.77 2.59 -2.24
N VAL A 202 31.09 2.44 -2.12
CA VAL A 202 31.90 3.26 -1.20
C VAL A 202 31.69 4.74 -1.54
N GLY A 203 31.46 5.56 -0.51
CA GLY A 203 31.15 6.98 -0.64
C GLY A 203 29.65 7.29 -0.69
N ASP A 204 28.77 6.30 -0.86
CA ASP A 204 27.33 6.54 -0.77
C ASP A 204 26.96 6.97 0.65
N TYR A 205 26.10 7.99 0.75
CA TYR A 205 25.47 8.38 2.01
C TYR A 205 24.18 7.57 2.19
N ILE A 206 24.04 6.91 3.33
CA ILE A 206 22.87 6.11 3.64
C ILE A 206 22.23 6.55 4.95
N GLU A 207 20.92 6.35 5.03
CA GLU A 207 20.09 6.42 6.22
C GLU A 207 19.64 4.99 6.55
N TYR A 208 19.66 4.59 7.82
CA TYR A 208 19.32 3.23 8.21
C TYR A 208 18.67 3.14 9.59
N SER A 209 17.84 2.11 9.73
CA SER A 209 17.23 1.66 10.97
C SER A 209 17.61 0.20 11.22
N GLY A 210 17.97 -0.11 12.46
CA GLY A 210 18.42 -1.43 12.85
C GLY A 210 18.68 -1.58 14.35
N ILE A 211 18.74 -2.83 14.79
CA ILE A 211 18.95 -3.22 16.19
C ILE A 211 20.39 -3.64 16.44
N GLN A 212 20.87 -3.48 17.66
CA GLN A 212 22.24 -3.89 18.04
C GLN A 212 22.29 -5.39 18.36
N PHE A 213 23.19 -6.12 17.69
CA PHE A 213 23.45 -7.54 17.96
C PHE A 213 24.89 -7.91 17.59
N GLY A 214 25.60 -8.63 18.48
CA GLY A 214 26.96 -9.09 18.19
C GLY A 214 28.00 -7.98 17.93
N GLY A 215 27.77 -6.76 18.42
CA GLY A 215 28.63 -5.61 18.14
C GLY A 215 28.43 -4.99 16.75
N GLN A 216 27.37 -5.36 16.04
CA GLN A 216 26.97 -4.84 14.74
C GLN A 216 25.56 -4.26 14.82
N THR A 217 25.23 -3.39 13.86
CA THR A 217 23.84 -2.96 13.63
C THR A 217 23.22 -3.89 12.60
N ILE A 218 22.16 -4.59 12.99
CA ILE A 218 21.38 -5.47 12.14
C ILE A 218 20.21 -4.66 11.56
N VAL A 219 20.30 -4.38 10.27
CA VAL A 219 19.50 -3.39 9.54
C VAL A 219 18.30 -4.07 8.89
N TYR A 220 17.11 -3.52 9.13
CA TYR A 220 15.86 -3.93 8.49
C TYR A 220 15.35 -2.90 7.47
N ASN A 221 15.85 -1.66 7.52
CA ASN A 221 15.50 -0.60 6.58
C ASN A 221 16.73 0.26 6.27
N LEU A 222 16.97 0.52 4.99
CA LEU A 222 18.10 1.32 4.51
C LEU A 222 17.67 2.13 3.29
N VAL A 223 17.95 3.43 3.34
CA VAL A 223 17.72 4.35 2.22
C VAL A 223 19.05 4.96 1.81
N ALA A 224 19.50 4.65 0.61
CA ALA A 224 20.63 5.35 0.00
C ALA A 224 20.17 6.72 -0.50
N ASN A 225 20.86 7.79 -0.09
CA ASN A 225 20.56 9.17 -0.49
C ASN A 225 21.04 9.45 -1.92
N ILE A 226 20.49 8.69 -2.86
CA ILE A 226 20.79 8.69 -4.27
C ILE A 226 19.46 8.63 -4.99
N ASP A 227 19.26 9.52 -5.95
CA ASP A 227 18.03 9.54 -6.73
C ASP A 227 18.20 8.67 -7.98
N ILE A 228 17.45 7.56 -8.04
CA ILE A 228 17.47 6.60 -9.15
C ILE A 228 16.07 6.52 -9.74
N THR A 229 15.90 7.08 -10.94
CA THR A 229 14.60 7.13 -11.63
C THR A 229 14.52 6.07 -12.72
N THR A 230 13.29 5.76 -13.13
CA THR A 230 13.00 4.93 -14.31
C THR A 230 12.29 5.76 -15.37
N SER A 231 12.24 5.30 -16.62
CA SER A 231 11.62 6.07 -17.71
C SER A 231 11.10 5.18 -18.84
N GLY A 232 10.30 5.76 -19.75
CA GLY A 232 9.81 5.07 -20.94
C GLY A 232 8.95 3.86 -20.58
N SER A 233 9.35 2.68 -21.04
CA SER A 233 8.65 1.41 -20.75
C SER A 233 9.14 0.70 -19.48
N GLN A 234 10.11 1.27 -18.76
CA GLN A 234 10.57 0.68 -17.49
C GLN A 234 9.48 0.78 -16.42
N PRO A 235 9.37 -0.23 -15.53
CA PRO A 235 8.38 -0.18 -14.44
C PRO A 235 8.69 0.95 -13.46
N GLY A 236 7.65 1.42 -12.76
CA GLY A 236 7.79 2.37 -11.66
C GLY A 236 8.11 1.66 -10.34
N PHE A 237 8.82 2.34 -9.45
CA PHE A 237 9.08 1.90 -8.08
C PHE A 237 8.53 2.93 -7.10
N ILE A 238 8.16 2.48 -5.91
CA ILE A 238 7.53 3.28 -4.87
C ILE A 238 8.32 3.11 -3.58
N ARG A 239 8.54 4.21 -2.87
CA ARG A 239 8.92 4.22 -1.45
C ARG A 239 7.80 4.89 -0.69
N VAL A 240 7.26 4.24 0.33
CA VAL A 240 6.29 4.87 1.23
C VAL A 240 7.04 5.35 2.47
N GLU A 241 6.80 6.60 2.85
CA GLU A 241 7.35 7.20 4.08
C GLU A 241 6.34 7.06 5.22
N ASP A 242 5.07 7.39 4.96
CA ASP A 242 4.00 7.38 5.95
C ASP A 242 2.73 6.72 5.38
N ALA A 243 2.07 5.89 6.19
CA ALA A 243 0.69 5.44 6.01
C ALA A 243 -0.05 5.57 7.36
N ILE A 244 -0.62 6.75 7.59
CA ILE A 244 -1.33 7.10 8.82
C ILE A 244 -2.81 6.85 8.61
N ILE A 245 -3.45 6.13 9.55
CA ILE A 245 -4.89 5.87 9.54
C ILE A 245 -5.54 6.52 10.76
N GLY A 246 -6.39 7.51 10.50
CA GLY A 246 -7.31 8.04 11.50
C GLY A 246 -8.52 7.12 11.63
N VAL A 247 -8.65 6.46 12.78
CA VAL A 247 -9.79 5.59 13.08
C VAL A 247 -11.00 6.48 13.39
N ALA A 248 -12.10 6.29 12.68
CA ALA A 248 -13.33 7.03 12.93
C ALA A 248 -14.11 6.41 14.10
N ASN A 249 -14.80 7.27 14.84
CA ASN A 249 -15.75 6.89 15.87
C ASN A 249 -17.00 7.77 15.71
N ALA A 250 -18.18 7.17 15.88
CA ALA A 250 -19.46 7.86 15.75
C ALA A 250 -19.86 8.68 16.98
N ASP A 251 -19.09 8.62 18.07
CA ASP A 251 -19.33 9.41 19.27
C ASP A 251 -19.20 10.91 18.94
N PRO A 252 -20.24 11.74 19.18
CA PRO A 252 -20.20 13.16 18.88
C PRO A 252 -19.19 13.95 19.74
N ASN A 253 -18.64 13.35 20.79
CA ASN A 253 -17.68 13.98 21.68
C ASN A 253 -16.23 13.77 21.26
N VAL A 254 -15.96 13.10 20.13
CA VAL A 254 -14.60 12.89 19.66
C VAL A 254 -14.34 13.44 18.27
N GLU A 255 -13.09 13.81 18.03
CA GLU A 255 -12.58 14.22 16.75
C GLU A 255 -11.64 13.15 16.20
N ALA A 256 -11.98 12.59 15.04
CA ALA A 256 -11.14 11.63 14.35
C ALA A 256 -10.01 12.33 13.57
N ALA A 257 -8.84 11.70 13.52
CA ALA A 257 -7.73 12.13 12.68
C ALA A 257 -8.00 11.88 11.19
N ARG A 258 -7.12 12.41 10.35
CA ARG A 258 -7.14 12.19 8.89
C ARG A 258 -6.37 10.92 8.56
N ALA A 259 -6.73 10.25 7.46
CA ALA A 259 -5.83 9.28 6.86
C ALA A 259 -4.86 10.01 5.91
N LYS A 260 -3.57 9.68 5.99
CA LYS A 260 -2.50 10.33 5.21
C LYS A 260 -1.57 9.26 4.64
N PHE A 261 -1.24 9.40 3.36
CA PHE A 261 -0.22 8.61 2.71
C PHE A 261 0.83 9.54 2.12
N THR A 262 2.11 9.24 2.30
CA THR A 262 3.21 10.04 1.74
C THR A 262 4.31 9.12 1.28
N GLY A 263 4.89 9.42 0.13
CA GLY A 263 6.01 8.66 -0.39
C GLY A 263 6.67 9.30 -1.59
N LEU A 264 7.54 8.53 -2.23
CA LEU A 264 8.24 8.89 -3.46
C LEU A 264 8.03 7.81 -4.51
N ALA A 265 8.35 8.16 -5.74
CA ALA A 265 8.33 7.23 -6.86
C ALA A 265 9.54 7.41 -7.78
N SER A 266 9.93 6.36 -8.48
CA SER A 266 10.96 6.46 -9.53
C SER A 266 10.49 7.20 -10.78
N ARG A 267 9.18 7.50 -10.88
CA ARG A 267 8.52 8.15 -12.02
C ARG A 267 7.50 9.17 -11.56
N SER A 268 7.41 10.30 -12.27
CA SER A 268 6.37 11.32 -12.05
C SER A 268 5.34 11.39 -13.17
N ASP A 269 5.58 10.69 -14.28
CA ASP A 269 4.69 10.60 -15.43
C ASP A 269 3.66 9.46 -15.31
N LEU A 270 3.62 8.79 -14.16
CA LEU A 270 2.66 7.73 -13.84
C LEU A 270 1.84 8.09 -12.60
N LEU A 271 0.56 7.71 -12.61
CA LEU A 271 -0.33 7.85 -11.46
C LEU A 271 0.05 6.93 -10.32
N VAL A 272 -0.13 7.41 -9.09
CA VAL A 272 -0.07 6.62 -7.87
C VAL A 272 -1.49 6.39 -7.35
N ARG A 273 -1.88 5.13 -7.15
CA ARG A 273 -3.19 4.73 -6.62
C ARG A 273 -3.02 4.01 -5.29
N ILE A 274 -3.86 4.38 -4.31
CA ILE A 274 -3.83 3.83 -2.96
C ILE A 274 -5.09 2.99 -2.75
N PHE A 275 -4.90 1.74 -2.33
CA PHE A 275 -5.95 0.76 -2.10
C PHE A 275 -5.90 0.27 -0.66
N ALA A 276 -7.07 0.10 -0.03
CA ALA A 276 -7.21 -0.79 1.11
C ALA A 276 -7.17 -2.23 0.61
N ILE A 277 -6.38 -3.09 1.27
CA ILE A 277 -6.38 -4.53 1.03
C ILE A 277 -7.43 -5.15 1.95
N ASP A 278 -8.60 -5.43 1.38
CA ASP A 278 -9.67 -6.14 2.09
C ASP A 278 -9.35 -7.65 2.00
N GLU A 279 -9.19 -8.30 3.14
CA GLU A 279 -8.82 -9.72 3.22
C GLU A 279 -10.01 -10.58 3.67
N ASP A 280 -10.20 -11.71 3.00
CA ASP A 280 -11.18 -12.70 3.38
C ASP A 280 -10.73 -13.45 4.64
N PRO A 281 -11.47 -13.37 5.75
CA PRO A 281 -11.03 -13.93 7.04
C PRO A 281 -11.02 -15.47 7.08
N CYS A 282 -11.51 -16.15 6.02
CA CYS A 282 -11.46 -17.60 5.92
C CYS A 282 -10.46 -18.11 4.88
N THR A 283 -10.30 -17.41 3.76
CA THR A 283 -9.44 -17.88 2.66
C THR A 283 -8.11 -17.15 2.56
N GLY A 284 -7.95 -16.00 3.21
CA GLY A 284 -6.79 -15.11 3.01
C GLY A 284 -6.79 -14.44 1.63
N GLU A 285 -7.87 -14.56 0.87
CA GLU A 285 -7.99 -13.92 -0.44
C GLU A 285 -8.08 -12.40 -0.27
N VAL A 286 -7.29 -11.66 -1.03
CA VAL A 286 -7.20 -10.21 -0.94
C VAL A 286 -7.87 -9.53 -2.12
N VAL A 287 -8.68 -8.52 -1.83
CA VAL A 287 -9.31 -7.63 -2.82
C VAL A 287 -8.82 -6.20 -2.59
N ASP A 288 -8.28 -5.59 -3.64
CA ASP A 288 -7.86 -4.20 -3.61
C ASP A 288 -9.08 -3.27 -3.77
N ARG A 289 -9.40 -2.49 -2.72
CA ARG A 289 -10.44 -1.46 -2.77
C ARG A 289 -9.81 -0.07 -2.89
N LEU A 290 -10.02 0.57 -4.04
CA LEU A 290 -9.45 1.89 -4.32
C LEU A 290 -9.95 2.92 -3.31
N LEU A 291 -9.02 3.64 -2.67
CA LEU A 291 -9.33 4.76 -1.81
C LEU A 291 -9.20 6.09 -2.55
N THR A 292 -8.11 6.25 -3.29
CA THR A 292 -7.73 7.53 -3.88
C THR A 292 -6.57 7.39 -4.87
N THR A 293 -6.39 8.42 -5.70
CA THR A 293 -5.38 8.51 -6.74
C THR A 293 -4.67 9.86 -6.61
N THR A 294 -3.37 9.89 -6.87
CA THR A 294 -2.54 11.09 -6.86
C THR A 294 -1.46 11.02 -7.93
N THR A 295 -0.77 12.13 -8.17
CA THR A 295 0.34 12.22 -9.11
C THR A 295 1.60 12.61 -8.35
N PRO A 296 2.75 11.95 -8.60
CA PRO A 296 4.01 12.39 -8.04
C PRO A 296 4.43 13.76 -8.58
N ASP A 297 4.84 14.64 -7.68
CA ASP A 297 5.36 15.97 -8.03
C ASP A 297 6.82 15.85 -8.50
N GLY A 298 7.02 15.91 -9.82
CA GLY A 298 8.34 15.85 -10.44
C GLY A 298 9.30 16.97 -9.99
N ALA A 299 8.79 18.14 -9.62
CA ALA A 299 9.62 19.23 -9.09
C ALA A 299 10.08 18.94 -7.65
N ALA A 300 9.35 18.11 -6.92
CA ALA A 300 9.66 17.68 -5.56
C ALA A 300 10.35 16.30 -5.50
N ARG A 301 11.12 15.93 -6.54
CA ARG A 301 11.79 14.62 -6.66
C ARG A 301 10.78 13.46 -6.62
N ASN A 302 9.72 13.60 -7.40
CA ASN A 302 8.63 12.61 -7.53
C ASN A 302 7.96 12.28 -6.20
N LYS A 303 7.87 13.26 -5.29
CA LYS A 303 7.16 13.09 -4.02
C LYS A 303 5.66 13.11 -4.28
N TRP A 304 4.93 12.19 -3.68
CA TRP A 304 3.46 12.15 -3.70
C TRP A 304 2.92 12.20 -2.27
N LYS A 305 1.75 12.84 -2.13
CA LYS A 305 1.05 12.98 -0.86
C LYS A 305 -0.43 12.86 -1.09
N VAL A 306 -1.11 12.16 -0.19
CA VAL A 306 -2.56 12.14 -0.12
C VAL A 306 -2.99 12.38 1.32
N GLU A 307 -4.02 13.20 1.46
CA GLU A 307 -4.74 13.38 2.70
C GLU A 307 -6.22 13.12 2.42
N ILE A 308 -6.80 12.17 3.13
CA ILE A 308 -8.23 11.87 3.06
C ILE A 308 -8.90 12.65 4.19
N ALA A 309 -9.92 13.44 3.84
CA ALA A 309 -10.61 14.31 4.78
C ALA A 309 -11.20 13.53 5.97
N ARG A 310 -11.25 14.18 7.13
CA ARG A 310 -11.86 13.63 8.36
C ARG A 310 -13.31 13.22 8.08
N GLY A 311 -13.72 12.07 8.58
CA GLY A 311 -15.08 11.56 8.41
C GLY A 311 -15.39 11.00 7.01
N THR A 312 -14.42 10.95 6.09
CA THR A 312 -14.61 10.22 4.82
C THR A 312 -14.78 8.74 5.13
N ASN A 313 -15.89 8.16 4.69
CA ASN A 313 -16.08 6.71 4.79
C ASN A 313 -15.15 6.02 3.79
N ILE A 314 -14.09 5.41 4.32
CA ILE A 314 -13.13 4.60 3.55
C ILE A 314 -13.31 3.11 3.80
N GLY A 315 -14.53 2.67 4.14
CA GLY A 315 -14.86 1.28 4.46
C GLY A 315 -14.19 0.80 5.76
N LEU A 316 -14.07 -0.52 5.91
CA LEU A 316 -13.28 -1.11 7.00
C LEU A 316 -11.81 -0.72 6.82
N TYR A 317 -11.14 -0.43 7.93
CA TYR A 317 -9.70 -0.28 7.98
C TYR A 317 -9.04 -1.64 7.87
N THR A 318 -7.84 -1.66 7.30
CA THR A 318 -7.01 -2.86 7.16
C THR A 318 -5.61 -2.56 7.68
N ARG A 319 -4.81 -3.58 7.93
CA ARG A 319 -3.42 -3.40 8.38
C ARG A 319 -2.49 -3.02 7.26
N ASN A 320 -2.81 -3.39 6.03
CA ASN A 320 -1.94 -3.23 4.87
C ASN A 320 -2.67 -2.45 3.76
N TYR A 321 -1.99 -1.45 3.22
CA TYR A 321 -2.48 -0.67 2.09
C TYR A 321 -1.58 -0.90 0.88
N ARG A 322 -2.18 -1.11 -0.29
CA ARG A 322 -1.43 -1.28 -1.54
C ARG A 322 -1.34 0.05 -2.26
N ILE A 323 -0.12 0.44 -2.60
CA ILE A 323 0.20 1.58 -3.42
C ILE A 323 0.63 1.03 -4.78
N LYS A 324 -0.01 1.45 -5.87
CA LYS A 324 0.36 1.08 -7.25
C LYS A 324 0.80 2.30 -8.03
N ILE A 325 1.83 2.16 -8.87
CA ILE A 325 2.29 3.21 -9.79
C ILE A 325 2.17 2.73 -11.23
N GLY A 326 1.44 3.50 -12.05
CA GLY A 326 1.04 3.04 -13.38
C GLY A 326 0.08 1.84 -13.32
N ASP A 327 -0.27 1.30 -14.48
CA ASP A 327 -1.26 0.22 -14.61
C ASP A 327 -0.66 -1.20 -14.59
N THR A 328 0.66 -1.31 -14.70
CA THR A 328 1.34 -2.59 -14.84
C THR A 328 2.21 -2.88 -13.63
N THR A 329 2.19 -4.14 -13.21
CA THR A 329 3.21 -4.69 -12.30
C THR A 329 4.16 -5.57 -13.10
N THR A 330 5.43 -5.57 -12.74
CA THR A 330 6.47 -6.35 -13.42
C THR A 330 7.35 -7.01 -12.37
N GLN A 331 7.44 -8.33 -12.42
CA GLN A 331 8.38 -9.06 -11.57
C GLN A 331 9.80 -8.85 -12.10
N THR A 332 10.65 -8.29 -11.25
CA THR A 332 12.10 -8.16 -11.48
C THR A 332 12.77 -9.54 -11.46
N THR A 333 14.01 -9.65 -11.94
CA THR A 333 14.81 -10.89 -11.78
C THR A 333 15.03 -11.21 -10.30
N ASP A 334 15.01 -10.17 -9.48
CA ASP A 334 14.93 -10.10 -8.02
C ASP A 334 13.79 -10.91 -7.41
N GLY A 335 12.67 -11.04 -8.12
CA GLY A 335 11.38 -11.44 -7.56
C GLY A 335 10.59 -10.30 -6.89
N ILE A 336 11.10 -9.06 -6.90
CA ILE A 336 10.35 -7.86 -6.47
C ILE A 336 9.31 -7.52 -7.52
N LEU A 337 8.07 -7.23 -7.10
CA LEU A 337 6.99 -6.79 -7.97
C LEU A 337 7.04 -5.26 -8.15
N ALA A 338 7.80 -4.79 -9.15
CA ALA A 338 7.82 -3.38 -9.53
C ALA A 338 6.43 -2.93 -10.01
N GLY A 339 6.07 -1.66 -9.78
CA GLY A 339 4.74 -1.11 -10.04
C GLY A 339 3.78 -1.18 -8.86
N GLN A 340 4.16 -1.86 -7.77
CA GLN A 340 3.38 -1.89 -6.53
C GLN A 340 4.26 -1.87 -5.28
N TYR A 341 3.63 -1.52 -4.16
CA TYR A 341 4.21 -1.57 -2.82
C TYR A 341 3.07 -1.77 -1.81
N VAL A 342 3.21 -2.72 -0.89
CA VAL A 342 2.29 -2.93 0.23
C VAL A 342 2.92 -2.31 1.48
N GLN A 343 2.22 -1.36 2.10
CA GLN A 343 2.66 -0.65 3.29
C GLN A 343 1.77 -1.03 4.48
N PRO A 344 2.34 -1.59 5.55
CA PRO A 344 1.67 -1.66 6.84
C PRO A 344 1.34 -0.27 7.38
N VAL A 345 0.25 -0.11 8.11
CA VAL A 345 -0.09 1.18 8.74
C VAL A 345 1.01 1.61 9.69
N THR A 346 1.68 2.72 9.37
CA THR A 346 2.79 3.23 10.19
C THR A 346 2.31 3.83 11.50
N GLU A 347 1.10 4.38 11.51
CA GLU A 347 0.50 5.02 12.68
C GLU A 347 -1.02 4.90 12.67
N TRP A 348 -1.56 4.40 13.77
CA TRP A 348 -2.99 4.37 14.06
C TRP A 348 -3.32 5.52 15.00
N ILE A 349 -4.17 6.44 14.55
CA ILE A 349 -4.61 7.58 15.38
C ILE A 349 -6.07 7.37 15.76
N PHE A 350 -6.31 7.01 17.01
CA PHE A 350 -7.65 6.93 17.58
C PHE A 350 -8.20 8.34 17.89
N PRO A 351 -9.53 8.53 17.90
CA PRO A 351 -10.13 9.83 18.11
C PRO A 351 -9.81 10.45 19.46
N GLU A 352 -9.63 11.77 19.46
CA GLU A 352 -9.40 12.54 20.67
C GLU A 352 -10.70 13.16 21.19
N LEU A 353 -10.83 13.28 22.51
CA LEU A 353 -12.00 13.90 23.14
C LEU A 353 -11.98 15.42 22.90
N VAL A 354 -13.08 15.97 22.37
CA VAL A 354 -13.19 17.41 22.07
C VAL A 354 -13.40 18.27 23.33
N THR A 355 -13.79 17.64 24.45
CA THR A 355 -14.04 18.32 25.73
C THR A 355 -12.97 17.95 26.75
N PRO A 356 -12.00 18.83 27.05
CA PRO A 356 -10.99 18.57 28.07
C PRO A 356 -11.61 18.19 29.42
N GLY A 357 -11.05 17.16 30.07
CA GLY A 357 -11.50 16.68 31.38
C GLY A 357 -12.70 15.74 31.39
N GLY A 358 -13.33 15.48 30.24
CA GLY A 358 -14.33 14.41 30.11
C GLY A 358 -13.70 13.01 30.08
N ALA A 359 -14.53 11.98 30.25
CA ALA A 359 -14.09 10.60 30.07
C ALA A 359 -13.96 10.29 28.57
N PRO A 360 -12.78 9.85 28.08
CA PRO A 360 -12.63 9.47 26.68
C PRO A 360 -13.44 8.19 26.38
N PRO A 361 -14.06 8.08 25.21
CA PRO A 361 -14.71 6.83 24.82
C PRO A 361 -13.67 5.74 24.53
N PRO A 362 -14.07 4.45 24.57
CA PRO A 362 -13.17 3.36 24.21
C PRO A 362 -12.68 3.47 22.77
N ASN A 363 -11.47 2.97 22.53
CA ASN A 363 -10.92 2.78 21.20
C ASN A 363 -11.81 1.83 20.39
N ASP A 364 -12.23 2.25 19.19
CA ASP A 364 -13.10 1.43 18.34
C ASP A 364 -12.27 0.52 17.44
N PHE A 365 -12.10 -0.73 17.86
CA PHE A 365 -11.45 -1.78 17.08
C PHE A 365 -12.39 -2.47 16.08
N SER A 366 -13.70 -2.22 16.13
CA SER A 366 -14.69 -2.94 15.30
C SER A 366 -14.62 -2.57 13.82
N ASN A 367 -14.12 -1.37 13.52
CA ASN A 367 -13.91 -0.89 12.16
C ASN A 367 -12.58 -1.35 11.56
N ILE A 368 -11.71 -2.01 12.33
CA ILE A 368 -10.47 -2.61 11.81
C ILE A 368 -10.77 -4.05 11.40
N GLY A 369 -10.97 -4.25 10.10
CA GLY A 369 -11.50 -5.46 9.49
C GLY A 369 -10.85 -6.75 9.98
N PRO A 370 -9.51 -6.87 9.92
CA PRO A 370 -8.82 -8.08 10.38
C PRO A 370 -8.97 -8.34 11.90
N LEU A 371 -9.06 -7.30 12.74
CA LEU A 371 -9.29 -7.49 14.18
C LEU A 371 -10.70 -8.02 14.46
N ALA A 372 -11.69 -7.45 13.78
CA ALA A 372 -13.10 -7.79 13.94
C ALA A 372 -13.50 -9.11 13.29
N ASN A 373 -12.86 -9.50 12.17
CA ASN A 373 -13.24 -10.67 11.39
C ASN A 373 -12.24 -11.83 11.46
N GLY A 374 -10.98 -11.55 11.77
CA GLY A 374 -9.87 -12.50 11.70
C GLY A 374 -8.90 -12.19 10.56
N PHE A 375 -7.73 -12.83 10.63
CA PHE A 375 -6.59 -12.71 9.72
C PHE A 375 -6.45 -13.93 8.79
N GLY A 376 -7.47 -14.77 8.67
CA GLY A 376 -7.37 -15.98 7.85
C GLY A 376 -6.40 -17.02 8.43
N PHE A 377 -5.87 -17.86 7.55
CA PHE A 377 -4.93 -18.91 7.92
C PHE A 377 -3.49 -18.43 7.83
N VAL A 378 -2.75 -18.56 8.92
CA VAL A 378 -1.29 -18.35 8.97
C VAL A 378 -0.67 -19.70 9.34
N ASP A 379 0.17 -20.24 8.47
CA ASP A 379 0.81 -21.56 8.62
C ASP A 379 -0.16 -22.70 9.01
N GLY A 380 -1.35 -22.69 8.38
CA GLY A 380 -2.39 -23.70 8.62
C GLY A 380 -3.18 -23.52 9.91
N VAL A 381 -2.91 -22.48 10.70
CA VAL A 381 -3.69 -22.10 11.89
C VAL A 381 -4.62 -20.96 11.55
N LEU A 382 -5.91 -21.10 11.89
CA LEU A 382 -6.89 -20.02 11.72
C LEU A 382 -6.72 -18.94 12.79
N PHE A 383 -6.36 -17.73 12.37
CA PHE A 383 -6.36 -16.53 13.19
C PHE A 383 -7.72 -15.85 13.06
N GLY A 384 -8.63 -16.12 14.00
CA GLY A 384 -9.97 -15.54 14.03
C GLY A 384 -10.06 -14.15 14.65
N GLN A 385 -11.28 -13.69 14.93
CA GLN A 385 -11.52 -12.47 15.72
C GLN A 385 -10.76 -12.52 17.06
N LEU A 386 -10.26 -11.37 17.52
CA LEU A 386 -9.57 -11.25 18.81
C LEU A 386 -10.41 -11.79 19.97
N LYS A 387 -9.78 -12.60 20.84
CA LYS A 387 -10.45 -13.20 22.01
C LYS A 387 -9.56 -13.20 23.26
N PRO A 388 -9.94 -12.52 24.37
CA PRO A 388 -11.15 -11.71 24.53
C PRO A 388 -11.16 -10.47 23.62
N TRP A 389 -12.35 -9.97 23.30
CA TRP A 389 -12.50 -8.76 22.50
C TRP A 389 -12.09 -7.51 23.29
N PRO A 390 -11.28 -6.60 22.73
CA PRO A 390 -10.84 -5.36 23.38
C PRO A 390 -11.93 -4.28 23.38
N GLY A 391 -13.16 -4.62 23.76
CA GLY A 391 -14.29 -3.68 23.84
C GLY A 391 -15.47 -4.29 24.60
N SER A 392 -16.47 -3.46 24.92
CA SER A 392 -17.62 -3.91 25.71
C SER A 392 -18.46 -4.99 25.01
N ASN A 393 -18.55 -4.93 23.67
CA ASN A 393 -19.26 -5.91 22.86
C ASN A 393 -18.39 -6.31 21.67
N ALA A 394 -18.20 -7.61 21.46
CA ALA A 394 -17.57 -8.12 20.26
C ALA A 394 -18.50 -7.94 19.05
N PRO A 395 -18.01 -7.43 17.91
CA PRO A 395 -18.79 -7.45 16.69
C PRO A 395 -19.03 -8.89 16.23
N VAL A 396 -20.08 -9.13 15.46
CA VAL A 396 -20.29 -10.46 14.85
C VAL A 396 -19.36 -10.57 13.64
N PRO A 397 -18.44 -11.56 13.58
CA PRO A 397 -17.59 -11.73 12.41
C PRO A 397 -18.42 -11.95 11.14
N ALA A 398 -17.98 -11.34 10.03
CA ALA A 398 -18.66 -11.48 8.73
C ALA A 398 -18.74 -12.94 8.26
N LYS A 399 -17.80 -13.78 8.70
CA LYS A 399 -17.80 -15.23 8.49
C LYS A 399 -17.48 -15.94 9.80
N THR A 400 -18.27 -16.97 10.13
CA THR A 400 -18.15 -17.72 11.39
C THR A 400 -17.64 -19.15 11.21
N ASN A 401 -17.67 -19.68 9.98
CA ASN A 401 -17.29 -21.06 9.66
C ASN A 401 -16.21 -21.08 8.58
N CYS A 402 -14.94 -21.07 8.98
CA CYS A 402 -13.81 -21.24 8.07
C CYS A 402 -13.35 -22.69 8.10
N GLN A 403 -13.30 -23.34 6.93
CA GLN A 403 -12.71 -24.68 6.82
C GLN A 403 -11.19 -24.56 6.65
N PRO A 404 -10.39 -25.47 7.23
CA PRO A 404 -8.96 -25.51 6.98
C PRO A 404 -8.67 -25.58 5.47
N PRO A 405 -7.72 -24.80 4.94
CA PRO A 405 -7.21 -25.04 3.60
C PRO A 405 -6.69 -26.48 3.57
N SER A 406 -7.04 -27.24 2.53
CA SER A 406 -6.56 -28.61 2.37
C SER A 406 -5.03 -28.62 2.34
N ALA A 407 -4.40 -29.42 3.20
CA ALA A 407 -2.95 -29.52 3.28
C ALA A 407 -2.38 -30.07 1.96
N THR A 408 -1.69 -29.22 1.19
CA THR A 408 -0.95 -29.66 0.00
C THR A 408 0.53 -29.86 0.34
N THR A 409 0.96 -31.12 0.24
CA THR A 409 2.39 -31.49 0.27
C THR A 409 3.00 -31.16 -1.09
N SER A 410 4.07 -30.37 -1.05
CA SER A 410 4.79 -29.89 -2.23
C SER A 410 5.59 -31.02 -2.90
N THR A 411 5.18 -31.36 -4.13
CA THR A 411 6.08 -31.88 -5.17
C THR A 411 5.60 -31.34 -6.51
N ALA A 412 6.48 -30.64 -7.23
CA ALA A 412 6.21 -30.12 -8.57
C ALA A 412 6.00 -31.28 -9.57
N PRO A 413 4.87 -31.34 -10.31
CA PRO A 413 4.73 -32.32 -11.37
C PRO A 413 5.10 -31.71 -12.72
N THR A 414 6.11 -32.28 -13.38
CA THR A 414 6.34 -32.18 -14.84
C THR A 414 5.49 -33.20 -15.62
N SER A 415 4.30 -33.56 -15.13
CA SER A 415 3.45 -34.61 -15.72
C SER A 415 2.42 -34.04 -16.72
N THR A 416 2.12 -34.83 -17.75
CA THR A 416 0.99 -34.65 -18.69
C THR A 416 -0.37 -35.03 -18.09
N ASP A 417 -0.41 -35.48 -16.83
CA ASP A 417 -1.65 -35.85 -16.15
C ASP A 417 -2.55 -34.63 -15.88
N PRO A 418 -3.89 -34.81 -15.85
CA PRO A 418 -4.81 -33.73 -15.53
C PRO A 418 -4.55 -33.14 -14.13
N ILE A 419 -4.11 -31.88 -14.08
CA ILE A 419 -3.93 -31.14 -12.83
C ILE A 419 -5.19 -30.35 -12.45
N GLN A 420 -5.35 -30.02 -11.16
CA GLN A 420 -6.41 -29.11 -10.72
C GLN A 420 -5.99 -27.66 -10.96
N ILE A 421 -6.76 -26.95 -11.77
CA ILE A 421 -6.63 -25.50 -11.98
C ILE A 421 -7.96 -24.83 -11.66
N LYS A 422 -7.92 -23.68 -11.00
CA LYS A 422 -9.09 -22.85 -10.72
C LYS A 422 -8.86 -21.45 -11.30
N ALA A 423 -9.71 -21.04 -12.23
CA ALA A 423 -9.71 -19.66 -12.72
C ALA A 423 -10.35 -18.74 -11.67
N ASP A 424 -9.84 -17.53 -11.65
CA ASP A 424 -10.35 -16.42 -10.89
C ASP A 424 -10.27 -15.18 -11.79
N ALA A 425 -11.43 -14.64 -12.17
CA ALA A 425 -11.57 -13.48 -13.04
C ALA A 425 -11.57 -12.15 -12.26
N GLY A 426 -11.43 -12.21 -10.93
CA GLY A 426 -11.60 -11.11 -10.01
C GLY A 426 -13.06 -10.79 -9.70
N ALA A 427 -13.25 -9.92 -8.70
CA ALA A 427 -14.57 -9.49 -8.28
C ALA A 427 -15.27 -8.59 -9.31
N ASP A 428 -16.61 -8.56 -9.27
CA ASP A 428 -17.43 -7.66 -10.08
C ASP A 428 -17.06 -6.19 -9.86
N VAL A 429 -16.94 -5.43 -10.96
CA VAL A 429 -16.46 -4.05 -10.94
C VAL A 429 -17.55 -3.09 -11.40
N LYS A 430 -17.67 -1.95 -10.71
CA LYS A 430 -18.42 -0.79 -11.20
C LYS A 430 -17.44 0.27 -11.67
N ALA A 431 -17.61 0.77 -12.90
CA ALA A 431 -16.69 1.75 -13.48
C ALA A 431 -17.42 2.79 -14.33
N LEU A 432 -16.81 3.95 -14.51
CA LEU A 432 -17.35 5.01 -15.36
C LEU A 432 -17.36 4.58 -16.83
N GLY A 433 -18.45 4.85 -17.56
CA GLY A 433 -18.46 4.73 -19.01
C GLY A 433 -17.53 5.74 -19.67
N GLY A 434 -16.63 5.28 -20.53
CA GLY A 434 -15.63 6.07 -21.23
C GLY A 434 -14.19 5.81 -20.80
N VAL A 435 -13.98 5.04 -19.72
CA VAL A 435 -12.64 4.67 -19.24
C VAL A 435 -12.17 3.33 -19.77
N SER A 436 -10.87 3.08 -19.65
CA SER A 436 -10.29 1.75 -19.86
C SER A 436 -10.10 1.02 -18.53
N LEU A 437 -10.37 -0.27 -18.52
CA LEU A 437 -10.21 -1.13 -17.33
C LEU A 437 -9.29 -2.29 -17.66
N LEU A 438 -8.40 -2.63 -16.71
CA LEU A 438 -7.62 -3.85 -16.72
C LEU A 438 -8.41 -4.98 -16.06
N LEU A 439 -8.64 -6.06 -16.78
CA LEU A 439 -9.16 -7.32 -16.27
C LEU A 439 -7.96 -8.22 -15.95
N THR A 440 -7.89 -8.68 -14.72
CA THR A 440 -6.78 -9.54 -14.25
C THR A 440 -7.35 -10.92 -13.96
N ALA A 441 -6.73 -11.95 -14.51
CA ALA A 441 -7.04 -13.34 -14.20
C ALA A 441 -5.93 -13.93 -13.35
N LYS A 442 -6.33 -14.66 -12.32
CA LYS A 442 -5.43 -15.46 -11.50
C LYS A 442 -5.80 -16.93 -11.63
N GLN A 443 -4.80 -17.79 -11.53
CA GLN A 443 -5.03 -19.20 -11.24
C GLN A 443 -4.85 -19.39 -9.72
N THR A 444 -5.84 -20.01 -9.07
CA THR A 444 -5.89 -20.17 -7.60
C THR A 444 -5.77 -21.63 -7.16
N GLY A 445 -5.24 -22.48 -8.04
CA GLY A 445 -5.00 -23.90 -7.74
C GLY A 445 -3.53 -24.16 -7.45
N ASP A 446 -3.26 -25.08 -6.54
CA ASP A 446 -1.91 -25.27 -6.03
C ASP A 446 -0.92 -25.80 -7.07
N ASN A 447 0.35 -25.35 -6.96
CA ASN A 447 1.50 -25.91 -7.68
C ASN A 447 1.47 -25.79 -9.21
N VAL A 448 0.91 -24.71 -9.75
CA VAL A 448 0.85 -24.46 -11.20
C VAL A 448 1.62 -23.18 -11.56
N PRO A 449 2.82 -23.27 -12.16
CA PRO A 449 3.58 -22.09 -12.55
C PRO A 449 2.84 -21.28 -13.62
N ASP A 450 2.85 -19.95 -13.53
CA ASP A 450 2.20 -19.07 -14.52
C ASP A 450 2.71 -19.31 -15.96
N SER A 451 3.99 -19.69 -16.11
CA SER A 451 4.58 -20.03 -17.41
C SER A 451 3.97 -21.27 -18.08
N SER A 452 3.23 -22.08 -17.34
CA SER A 452 2.53 -23.27 -17.85
C SER A 452 1.09 -22.97 -18.31
N LEU A 453 0.62 -21.74 -18.11
CA LEU A 453 -0.76 -21.34 -18.33
C LEU A 453 -0.92 -20.50 -19.60
N THR A 454 -2.05 -20.69 -20.27
CA THR A 454 -2.53 -19.79 -21.32
C THR A 454 -3.92 -19.29 -20.95
N TYR A 455 -4.23 -18.07 -21.37
CA TYR A 455 -5.44 -17.36 -21.01
C TYR A 455 -6.24 -17.05 -22.27
N ALA A 456 -7.56 -17.05 -22.16
CA ALA A 456 -8.45 -16.63 -23.22
C ALA A 456 -9.66 -15.91 -22.63
N TRP A 457 -9.63 -14.59 -22.71
CA TRP A 457 -10.72 -13.71 -22.32
C TRP A 457 -11.73 -13.56 -23.46
N THR A 458 -13.00 -13.66 -23.12
CA THR A 458 -14.12 -13.44 -24.03
C THR A 458 -15.22 -12.65 -23.34
N GLN A 459 -15.93 -11.82 -24.08
CA GLN A 459 -17.19 -11.28 -23.60
C GLN A 459 -18.29 -12.30 -23.90
N LEU A 460 -19.07 -12.68 -22.89
CA LEU A 460 -20.22 -13.57 -23.09
C LEU A 460 -21.35 -12.85 -23.85
N PRO A 461 -22.25 -13.58 -24.54
CA PRO A 461 -23.31 -12.98 -25.34
C PRO A 461 -24.11 -11.91 -24.59
N GLY A 462 -24.23 -10.73 -25.19
CA GLY A 462 -24.90 -9.58 -24.63
C GLY A 462 -24.67 -8.33 -25.49
N SER A 463 -25.47 -7.28 -25.25
CA SER A 463 -25.32 -5.98 -25.91
C SER A 463 -25.19 -4.88 -24.87
N PRO A 464 -24.31 -3.88 -25.06
CA PRO A 464 -23.38 -3.71 -26.17
C PRO A 464 -22.05 -4.46 -25.96
N THR A 465 -21.42 -4.87 -27.07
CA THR A 465 -20.09 -5.51 -27.05
C THR A 465 -18.98 -4.48 -26.91
N VAL A 466 -17.85 -4.90 -26.34
CA VAL A 466 -16.61 -4.13 -26.24
C VAL A 466 -15.44 -4.93 -26.79
N THR A 467 -14.43 -4.23 -27.29
CA THR A 467 -13.20 -4.88 -27.76
C THR A 467 -12.30 -5.21 -26.56
N LEU A 468 -11.79 -6.44 -26.53
CA LEU A 468 -10.76 -6.90 -25.60
C LEU A 468 -9.40 -6.81 -26.29
N THR A 469 -8.44 -6.11 -25.68
CA THR A 469 -7.03 -6.18 -26.08
C THR A 469 -6.27 -7.06 -25.09
N ASN A 470 -5.18 -7.69 -25.56
CA ASN A 470 -4.41 -8.68 -24.78
C ASN A 470 -5.28 -9.81 -24.20
N ALA A 471 -6.35 -10.17 -24.91
CA ALA A 471 -7.33 -11.16 -24.48
C ALA A 471 -6.71 -12.56 -24.26
N ASN A 472 -5.53 -12.81 -24.79
CA ASN A 472 -4.78 -14.06 -24.64
C ASN A 472 -3.77 -14.07 -23.47
N THR A 473 -3.80 -13.06 -22.59
CA THR A 473 -2.89 -12.92 -21.46
C THR A 473 -3.66 -12.91 -20.14
N ALA A 474 -2.95 -13.05 -19.01
CA ALA A 474 -3.55 -12.89 -17.68
C ALA A 474 -4.17 -11.49 -17.48
N ASN A 475 -3.67 -10.48 -18.20
CA ASN A 475 -4.05 -9.08 -18.09
C ASN A 475 -4.69 -8.59 -19.40
N ALA A 476 -6.00 -8.75 -19.54
CA ALA A 476 -6.75 -8.21 -20.67
C ALA A 476 -7.21 -6.78 -20.38
N ARG A 477 -7.39 -5.97 -21.42
CA ARG A 477 -7.90 -4.59 -21.26
C ARG A 477 -9.17 -4.40 -22.06
N ILE A 478 -10.11 -3.67 -21.47
CA ILE A 478 -11.37 -3.25 -22.12
C ILE A 478 -11.47 -1.73 -22.12
N THR A 479 -12.21 -1.21 -23.09
CA THR A 479 -12.65 0.20 -23.08
C THR A 479 -14.16 0.24 -22.96
N LEU A 480 -14.65 0.84 -21.87
CA LEU A 480 -16.07 0.95 -21.60
C LEU A 480 -16.67 2.07 -22.46
N PRO A 481 -17.75 1.81 -23.20
CA PRO A 481 -18.46 2.85 -23.91
C PRO A 481 -18.96 3.93 -22.96
N LYS A 482 -18.88 5.18 -23.39
CA LYS A 482 -19.57 6.29 -22.72
C LYS A 482 -21.06 6.03 -22.68
N LEU A 483 -21.67 6.23 -21.52
CA LEU A 483 -23.11 6.08 -21.31
C LEU A 483 -23.77 7.45 -21.07
N SER A 484 -25.03 7.58 -21.47
CA SER A 484 -25.86 8.76 -21.22
C SER A 484 -27.09 8.47 -20.36
N GLY A 485 -27.20 7.24 -19.83
CA GLY A 485 -28.40 6.76 -19.14
C GLY A 485 -28.08 5.67 -18.12
N ALA A 486 -28.95 4.67 -18.02
CA ALA A 486 -28.84 3.60 -17.03
C ALA A 486 -27.50 2.85 -17.10
N SER A 487 -27.07 2.32 -15.95
CA SER A 487 -25.90 1.46 -15.86
C SER A 487 -26.07 0.19 -16.69
N VAL A 488 -25.00 -0.25 -17.34
CA VAL A 488 -25.00 -1.38 -18.27
C VAL A 488 -24.00 -2.43 -17.78
N PRO A 489 -24.47 -3.63 -17.35
CA PRO A 489 -23.61 -4.75 -17.00
C PRO A 489 -23.10 -5.49 -18.25
N ARG A 490 -21.87 -5.99 -18.20
CA ARG A 490 -21.27 -6.88 -19.19
C ARG A 490 -20.53 -8.00 -18.47
N THR A 491 -20.73 -9.24 -18.90
CA THR A 491 -20.04 -10.39 -18.33
C THR A 491 -18.88 -10.80 -19.21
N PHE A 492 -17.70 -10.91 -18.61
CA PHE A 492 -16.50 -11.41 -19.26
C PHE A 492 -16.12 -12.74 -18.65
N GLN A 493 -15.70 -13.67 -19.49
CA GLN A 493 -15.20 -14.97 -19.08
C GLN A 493 -13.71 -15.06 -19.40
N VAL A 494 -12.90 -15.50 -18.45
CA VAL A 494 -11.56 -16.01 -18.72
C VAL A 494 -11.59 -17.53 -18.76
N VAL A 495 -10.97 -18.12 -19.77
CA VAL A 495 -10.63 -19.54 -19.78
C VAL A 495 -9.12 -19.65 -19.54
N ILE A 496 -8.72 -20.35 -18.49
CA ILE A 496 -7.32 -20.70 -18.21
C ILE A 496 -7.09 -22.13 -18.67
N THR A 497 -6.05 -22.35 -19.47
CA THR A 497 -5.62 -23.67 -19.94
C THR A 497 -4.21 -23.96 -19.46
N HIS A 498 -4.03 -25.10 -18.78
CA HIS A 498 -2.71 -25.62 -18.48
C HIS A 498 -2.15 -26.31 -19.72
N THR A 499 -1.04 -25.80 -20.24
CA THR A 499 -0.49 -26.19 -21.54
C THR A 499 0.08 -27.63 -21.55
N PRO A 500 0.77 -28.10 -20.50
CA PRO A 500 1.25 -29.49 -20.46
C PRO A 500 0.17 -30.57 -20.43
N SER A 501 -0.95 -30.36 -19.72
CA SER A 501 -2.02 -31.37 -19.58
C SER A 501 -3.25 -31.12 -20.44
N GLY A 502 -3.42 -29.90 -20.95
CA GLY A 502 -4.63 -29.46 -21.65
C GLY A 502 -5.84 -29.20 -20.74
N THR A 503 -5.69 -29.28 -19.41
CA THR A 503 -6.80 -29.01 -18.48
C THR A 503 -7.30 -27.57 -18.66
N LYS A 504 -8.62 -27.38 -18.64
CA LYS A 504 -9.26 -26.06 -18.73
C LYS A 504 -10.15 -25.78 -17.54
N THR A 505 -10.17 -24.52 -17.13
CA THR A 505 -11.11 -23.97 -16.15
C THR A 505 -11.52 -22.58 -16.59
N ASN A 506 -12.65 -22.09 -16.12
CA ASN A 506 -13.12 -20.75 -16.44
C ASN A 506 -13.73 -20.08 -15.23
N ASP A 507 -13.75 -18.76 -15.28
CA ASP A 507 -14.45 -17.92 -14.32
C ASP A 507 -14.98 -16.67 -15.01
N THR A 508 -15.93 -16.00 -14.38
CA THR A 508 -16.61 -14.82 -14.94
C THR A 508 -16.56 -13.62 -14.01
N VAL A 509 -16.39 -12.44 -14.59
CA VAL A 509 -16.50 -11.15 -13.90
C VAL A 509 -17.56 -10.28 -14.57
N ILE A 510 -18.39 -9.60 -13.78
CA ILE A 510 -19.39 -8.64 -14.26
C ILE A 510 -18.84 -7.23 -14.11
N ILE A 511 -18.74 -6.53 -15.24
CA ILE A 511 -18.37 -5.11 -15.29
C ILE A 511 -19.62 -4.28 -15.55
N THR A 512 -20.01 -3.50 -14.54
CA THR A 512 -21.16 -2.58 -14.62
C THR A 512 -20.67 -1.16 -14.88
N SER A 513 -20.79 -0.71 -16.13
CA SER A 513 -20.48 0.67 -16.49
C SER A 513 -21.63 1.61 -16.12
N PHE A 514 -21.35 2.80 -15.58
CA PHE A 514 -22.35 3.84 -15.27
C PHE A 514 -22.11 5.14 -16.04
N ALA A 515 -23.16 5.96 -16.20
CA ALA A 515 -23.06 7.25 -16.90
C ALA A 515 -22.38 8.33 -16.03
N PRO A 516 -21.69 9.29 -16.67
CA PRO A 516 -21.29 10.55 -16.04
C PRO A 516 -22.38 11.18 -15.19
N SER A 517 -22.07 11.54 -13.94
CA SER A 517 -22.90 12.41 -13.11
C SER A 517 -22.03 13.50 -12.48
N ASN A 518 -22.64 14.53 -11.90
CA ASN A 518 -21.94 15.74 -11.42
C ASN A 518 -20.87 15.49 -10.33
N ASN A 519 -20.84 14.29 -9.73
CA ASN A 519 -19.88 13.90 -8.69
C ASN A 519 -18.87 12.85 -9.17
N VAL A 520 -18.83 12.56 -10.48
CA VAL A 520 -17.89 11.59 -11.06
C VAL A 520 -16.63 12.32 -11.54
N PHE A 521 -15.48 11.77 -11.19
CA PHE A 521 -14.17 12.33 -11.48
C PHE A 521 -13.37 11.37 -12.38
N ASP A 522 -12.72 11.89 -13.41
CA ASP A 522 -11.94 11.13 -14.40
C ASP A 522 -10.42 11.29 -14.29
N HIS A 523 -9.96 11.77 -13.13
CA HIS A 523 -8.54 11.94 -12.80
C HIS A 523 -7.70 12.61 -13.90
N PRO A 524 -8.11 13.76 -14.48
CA PRO A 524 -7.28 14.43 -15.46
C PRO A 524 -6.03 15.04 -14.78
N VAL A 525 -4.86 14.85 -15.37
CA VAL A 525 -3.55 15.31 -14.85
C VAL A 525 -2.84 16.22 -15.84
N ILE A 526 -2.15 17.25 -15.35
CA ILE A 526 -1.22 18.06 -16.14
C ILE A 526 0.18 17.43 -16.01
N ASP A 527 0.69 16.83 -17.08
CA ASP A 527 2.02 16.22 -17.16
C ASP A 527 3.15 17.25 -17.20
N SER A 528 2.94 18.33 -17.94
CA SER A 528 3.91 19.41 -18.07
C SER A 528 3.23 20.74 -18.36
N LEU A 529 3.85 21.81 -17.89
CA LEU A 529 3.35 23.17 -18.05
C LEU A 529 4.54 24.13 -18.14
N THR A 530 4.70 24.81 -19.26
CA THR A 530 5.84 25.73 -19.49
C THR A 530 5.37 27.05 -20.06
N TRP A 531 6.10 28.11 -19.74
CA TRP A 531 5.90 29.45 -20.29
C TRP A 531 7.23 30.08 -20.69
N ALA A 532 7.29 30.65 -21.90
CA ALA A 532 8.45 31.36 -22.42
C ALA A 532 8.10 32.82 -22.75
N SER A 533 8.97 33.75 -22.37
CA SER A 533 8.77 35.20 -22.56
C SER A 533 8.91 35.71 -24.00
N ARG A 534 9.30 34.85 -24.95
CA ARG A 534 9.50 35.24 -26.35
C ARG A 534 8.17 35.54 -27.04
N GLN A 535 8.12 36.62 -27.85
CA GLN A 535 6.96 37.01 -28.67
C GLN A 535 5.64 37.18 -27.89
N SER A 536 5.66 38.00 -26.84
CA SER A 536 4.51 38.32 -25.97
C SER A 536 4.05 37.21 -25.01
N GLY A 537 4.77 36.09 -24.92
CA GLY A 537 4.50 34.99 -23.99
C GLY A 537 3.87 33.78 -24.69
N SER A 538 4.55 32.63 -24.67
CA SER A 538 4.04 31.36 -25.22
C SER A 538 3.95 30.31 -24.13
N ALA A 539 2.78 29.70 -23.98
CA ALA A 539 2.55 28.59 -23.05
C ALA A 539 2.50 27.27 -23.80
N THR A 540 3.08 26.20 -23.25
CA THR A 540 2.79 24.83 -23.70
C THR A 540 2.41 23.96 -22.51
N ALA A 541 1.49 23.02 -22.72
CA ALA A 541 1.07 22.07 -21.71
C ALA A 541 0.89 20.68 -22.32
N ALA A 542 1.22 19.64 -21.56
CA ALA A 542 0.79 18.28 -21.81
C ALA A 542 -0.05 17.82 -20.62
N ALA A 543 -1.08 17.03 -20.89
CA ALA A 543 -2.00 16.49 -19.90
C ALA A 543 -2.48 15.11 -20.30
N HIS A 544 -3.04 14.36 -19.36
CA HIS A 544 -3.66 13.07 -19.63
C HIS A 544 -4.93 12.86 -18.81
N SER A 545 -5.78 11.91 -19.20
CA SER A 545 -7.01 11.55 -18.47
C SER A 545 -7.38 10.08 -18.74
N ASP A 546 -8.08 9.48 -17.78
CA ASP A 546 -8.62 8.12 -17.87
C ASP A 546 -9.80 8.01 -18.87
N LEU A 547 -10.35 9.13 -19.35
CA LEU A 547 -11.42 9.15 -20.38
C LEU A 547 -10.84 8.89 -21.76
N VAL A 548 -10.74 7.63 -22.13
CA VAL A 548 -10.19 7.20 -23.42
C VAL A 548 -11.21 7.16 -24.55
N ASP A 549 -12.49 7.46 -24.28
CA ASP A 549 -13.52 7.43 -25.31
C ASP A 549 -13.26 8.47 -26.43
N ALA A 550 -13.86 8.21 -27.59
CA ALA A 550 -13.64 9.04 -28.78
C ALA A 550 -14.20 10.47 -28.63
N THR A 551 -15.13 10.70 -27.70
CA THR A 551 -15.70 12.02 -27.43
C THR A 551 -14.98 12.77 -26.32
N ALA A 552 -13.92 12.19 -25.75
CA ALA A 552 -13.18 12.81 -24.67
C ALA A 552 -12.54 14.13 -25.11
N THR A 553 -12.85 15.20 -24.39
CA THR A 553 -12.28 16.53 -24.57
C THR A 553 -11.66 17.01 -23.27
N MET A 554 -10.65 17.87 -23.41
CA MET A 554 -9.97 18.52 -22.30
C MET A 554 -9.89 20.02 -22.57
N THR A 555 -10.19 20.82 -21.55
CA THR A 555 -9.94 22.27 -21.54
C THR A 555 -8.87 22.60 -20.53
N ILE A 556 -8.10 23.67 -20.80
CA ILE A 556 -7.11 24.25 -19.89
C ILE A 556 -7.45 25.72 -19.64
N ARG A 557 -7.25 26.17 -18.40
CA ARG A 557 -7.35 27.57 -17.99
C ARG A 557 -6.11 27.96 -17.21
N PHE A 558 -5.45 29.03 -17.65
CA PHE A 558 -4.27 29.58 -17.00
C PHE A 558 -4.68 30.56 -15.89
N SER A 559 -3.93 30.66 -14.79
CA SER A 559 -4.27 31.53 -13.66
C SER A 559 -4.29 33.03 -13.99
N SER A 560 -3.64 33.43 -15.09
CA SER A 560 -3.65 34.80 -15.60
C SER A 560 -4.88 35.15 -16.42
N GLU A 561 -5.76 34.19 -16.73
CA GLU A 561 -6.90 34.35 -17.62
C GLU A 561 -8.16 33.70 -17.03
N THR A 562 -9.34 34.17 -17.45
CA THR A 562 -10.62 33.53 -17.11
C THR A 562 -11.11 32.58 -18.19
N THR A 563 -10.47 32.58 -19.37
CA THR A 563 -10.88 31.82 -20.54
C THR A 563 -10.38 30.37 -20.47
N GLU A 564 -11.29 29.41 -20.59
CA GLU A 564 -10.95 28.01 -20.86
C GLU A 564 -10.66 27.82 -22.36
N ARG A 565 -9.61 27.06 -22.66
CA ARG A 565 -9.13 26.78 -24.02
C ARG A 565 -9.11 25.29 -24.26
N GLN A 566 -9.56 24.85 -25.43
CA GLN A 566 -9.55 23.43 -25.78
C GLN A 566 -8.12 22.94 -26.02
N MET A 567 -7.77 21.79 -25.44
CA MET A 567 -6.53 21.09 -25.72
C MET A 567 -6.71 20.13 -26.90
N THR A 568 -5.62 19.86 -27.62
CA THR A 568 -5.60 18.89 -28.72
C THR A 568 -5.50 17.48 -28.15
N ARG A 569 -6.48 16.63 -28.45
CA ARG A 569 -6.46 15.20 -28.10
C ARG A 569 -5.37 14.49 -28.89
N GLY A 570 -4.55 13.72 -28.20
CA GLY A 570 -3.50 12.88 -28.77
C GLY A 570 -3.90 11.41 -28.82
N VAL A 571 -2.91 10.54 -28.64
CA VAL A 571 -3.06 9.09 -28.71
C VAL A 571 -3.62 8.52 -27.41
N VAL A 572 -4.31 7.38 -27.54
CA VAL A 572 -4.70 6.55 -26.40
C VAL A 572 -3.63 5.48 -26.21
N GLY A 573 -3.08 5.36 -25.00
CA GLY A 573 -2.07 4.36 -24.65
C GLY A 573 -2.24 3.94 -23.20
N GLU A 574 -2.13 2.63 -22.93
CA GLU A 574 -2.22 2.07 -21.57
C GLU A 574 -3.40 2.60 -20.73
N GLY A 575 -4.56 2.78 -21.34
CA GLY A 575 -5.77 3.18 -20.62
C GLY A 575 -5.93 4.67 -20.34
N VAL A 576 -5.04 5.49 -20.88
CA VAL A 576 -5.04 6.94 -20.71
C VAL A 576 -4.97 7.61 -22.08
N VAL A 577 -5.58 8.79 -22.23
CA VAL A 577 -5.43 9.63 -23.43
C VAL A 577 -4.62 10.88 -23.12
N SER A 578 -3.66 11.20 -23.99
CA SER A 578 -2.85 12.43 -23.88
C SER A 578 -3.57 13.64 -24.50
N TYR A 579 -3.27 14.84 -24.01
CA TYR A 579 -3.69 16.13 -24.56
C TYR A 579 -2.53 17.11 -24.60
N SER A 580 -2.48 17.97 -25.63
CA SER A 580 -1.46 19.00 -25.76
C SER A 580 -2.06 20.40 -25.97
N PHE A 581 -1.41 21.42 -25.43
CA PHE A 581 -1.69 22.82 -25.70
C PHE A 581 -0.38 23.57 -26.04
N PRO A 582 -0.40 24.53 -27.00
CA PRO A 582 -1.45 24.73 -27.98
C PRO A 582 -1.46 23.56 -28.97
N ALA A 583 -2.36 23.60 -29.95
CA ALA A 583 -2.28 22.66 -31.07
C ALA A 583 -0.90 22.76 -31.76
N VAL A 584 -0.37 21.63 -32.24
CA VAL A 584 0.93 21.59 -32.92
C VAL A 584 0.93 22.59 -34.09
N GLY A 585 1.88 23.54 -34.06
CA GLY A 585 2.00 24.60 -35.06
C GLY A 585 1.13 25.85 -34.82
N ALA A 586 0.21 25.83 -33.84
CA ALA A 586 -0.55 27.01 -33.45
C ALA A 586 0.28 27.94 -32.56
N ARG A 587 0.22 29.25 -32.83
CA ARG A 587 0.82 30.28 -31.99
C ARG A 587 -0.27 31.01 -31.23
N ILE A 588 -0.30 30.83 -29.91
CA ILE A 588 -1.24 31.51 -29.00
C ILE A 588 -0.42 32.27 -27.96
N THR A 589 -0.70 33.56 -27.84
CA THR A 589 -0.11 34.42 -26.81
C THR A 589 -0.83 34.20 -25.49
N ILE A 590 -0.10 33.85 -24.44
CA ILE A 590 -0.63 33.66 -23.08
C ILE A 590 0.18 34.56 -22.13
N PRO A 591 -0.48 35.45 -21.36
CA PRO A 591 0.19 36.23 -20.32
C PRO A 591 0.93 35.34 -19.33
N ARG A 592 1.90 35.89 -18.61
CA ARG A 592 2.61 35.11 -17.58
C ARG A 592 1.62 34.63 -16.52
N TYR A 593 1.63 33.33 -16.25
CA TYR A 593 0.78 32.66 -15.27
C TYR A 593 1.63 31.88 -14.27
N THR A 594 1.03 31.56 -13.13
CA THR A 594 1.66 30.83 -12.03
C THR A 594 1.16 29.40 -11.91
N SER A 595 -0.03 29.11 -12.42
CA SER A 595 -0.63 27.77 -12.44
C SER A 595 -1.63 27.65 -13.59
N ALA A 596 -2.05 26.43 -13.89
CA ALA A 596 -3.18 26.15 -14.77
C ALA A 596 -4.08 25.08 -14.16
N THR A 597 -5.35 25.10 -14.56
CA THR A 597 -6.32 24.06 -14.24
C THR A 597 -6.81 23.42 -15.51
N ILE A 598 -6.96 22.10 -15.54
CA ILE A 598 -7.62 21.38 -16.63
C ILE A 598 -8.97 20.82 -16.20
N ARG A 599 -9.84 20.59 -17.18
CA ARG A 599 -11.15 19.97 -16.97
C ARG A 599 -11.52 19.13 -18.19
N SER A 600 -12.04 17.93 -17.95
CA SER A 600 -12.58 17.07 -18.99
C SER A 600 -14.03 17.45 -19.36
N TYR A 601 -14.64 16.70 -20.29
CA TYR A 601 -16.06 16.85 -20.62
C TYR A 601 -17.02 16.54 -19.44
N LEU A 602 -16.53 16.01 -18.32
CA LEU A 602 -17.35 15.75 -17.12
C LEU A 602 -17.68 17.00 -16.33
N GLY A 603 -17.10 18.16 -16.67
CA GLY A 603 -17.67 19.49 -16.39
C GLY A 603 -17.69 19.96 -14.93
N GLY A 604 -17.54 19.08 -13.93
CA GLY A 604 -17.79 19.40 -12.51
C GLY A 604 -16.56 19.80 -11.68
N ALA A 605 -15.37 19.25 -11.97
CA ALA A 605 -14.16 19.48 -11.16
C ALA A 605 -12.96 19.88 -12.03
N ALA A 606 -12.31 20.99 -11.67
CA ALA A 606 -11.07 21.43 -12.31
C ALA A 606 -9.88 20.91 -11.50
N VAL A 607 -8.91 20.27 -12.15
CA VAL A 607 -7.69 19.77 -11.51
C VAL A 607 -6.57 20.77 -11.71
N GLY A 608 -5.95 21.21 -10.62
CA GLY A 608 -4.80 22.10 -10.64
C GLY A 608 -3.51 21.36 -10.99
N GLY A 609 -2.70 21.95 -11.86
CA GLY A 609 -1.35 21.46 -12.16
C GLY A 609 -0.26 22.12 -11.30
N PRO A 610 0.99 21.67 -11.43
CA PRO A 610 2.13 22.21 -10.70
C PRO A 610 2.33 23.72 -10.98
N VAL A 611 2.94 24.42 -10.02
CA VAL A 611 3.29 25.83 -10.15
C VAL A 611 4.38 25.97 -11.23
N VAL A 612 4.17 26.82 -12.24
CA VAL A 612 5.21 27.12 -13.23
C VAL A 612 6.24 28.04 -12.59
N VAL A 613 7.36 27.46 -12.16
CA VAL A 613 8.54 28.25 -11.80
C VAL A 613 9.15 28.75 -13.10
N SER A 614 9.15 30.07 -13.30
CA SER A 614 9.75 30.68 -14.48
C SER A 614 11.27 30.52 -14.48
N SER A 615 11.80 29.38 -14.88
CA SER A 615 13.22 29.26 -15.21
C SER A 615 13.38 29.48 -16.72
N ASN A 616 13.60 30.74 -17.08
CA ASN A 616 14.55 31.19 -18.09
C ASN A 616 14.47 32.73 -18.19
N VAL A 617 15.20 33.41 -17.31
CA VAL A 617 15.80 34.70 -17.66
C VAL A 617 17.06 34.34 -18.46
N GLY A 618 16.99 34.60 -19.77
CA GLY A 618 17.97 34.29 -20.79
C GLY A 618 17.42 34.63 -22.17
#